data_AF-A0A376EG89-F1
#
_entry.id   AF-A0A376EG89-F1
#
_cell.length_a   1.000
_cell.length_b   1.000
_cell.length_c   1.000
_cell.angle_alpha   90.00
_cell.angle_beta   90.00
_cell.angle_gamma   90.00
#
_symmetry.space_group_name_H-M   'P 1'
#
loop_
_entity.id
_entity.type
_entity.pdbx_description
1 polymer ?
#
loop_
_entity_poly.entity_id
_entity_poly.type
_entity_poly.pdbx_seq_one_letter_code
_entity_poly.pdbx_strand_id
1 'polypeptide(L)'
;MEEFINYAQTLDSYEVKMDFSIKEKYETWANNNWKNSSDRQITNWKSSLKSTLPFMKNNIKDKSISLQSIPNIKRPKSSTDKY
;
A
#
# COMPACT_ATOMS: atom_id res chain seq x y z
N MET A 1 -19.54 -0.12 -0.61
CA MET A 1 -18.31 -0.30 0.17
C MET A 1 -18.31 -1.64 0.90
N GLU A 2 -19.35 -1.97 1.66
CA GLU A 2 -19.43 -3.24 2.39
C GLU A 2 -19.25 -4.47 1.51
N GLU A 3 -19.82 -4.49 0.30
CA GLU A 3 -19.61 -5.58 -0.67
C GLU A 3 -18.13 -5.79 -1.02
N PHE A 4 -17.33 -4.72 -1.05
CA PHE A 4 -15.92 -4.78 -1.40
C PHE A 4 -15.09 -5.47 -0.31
N ILE A 5 -15.38 -5.14 0.96
CA ILE A 5 -14.74 -5.77 2.12
C ILE A 5 -15.22 -7.22 2.27
N ASN A 6 -16.53 -7.47 2.16
CA ASN A 6 -17.08 -8.82 2.23
C ASN A 6 -16.47 -9.73 1.15
N TYR A 7 -16.31 -9.22 -0.08
CA TYR A 7 -15.63 -9.98 -1.12
C TYR A 7 -14.15 -10.22 -0.78
N ALA A 8 -13.44 -9.21 -0.26
CA ALA A 8 -12.05 -9.40 0.16
C ALA A 8 -11.92 -10.48 1.23
N GLN A 9 -12.82 -10.52 2.22
CA GLN A 9 -12.86 -11.53 3.27
C GLN A 9 -13.04 -12.97 2.74
N THR A 10 -13.63 -13.15 1.56
CA THR A 10 -13.73 -14.47 0.91
C THR A 10 -12.43 -14.96 0.27
N LEU A 11 -11.41 -14.11 0.16
CA LEU A 11 -10.15 -14.45 -0.48
C LEU A 11 -9.15 -15.00 0.55
N ASP A 12 -8.49 -16.12 0.25
CA ASP A 12 -7.50 -16.73 1.15
C ASP A 12 -6.31 -15.82 1.48
N SER A 13 -6.04 -14.82 0.63
CA SER A 13 -4.96 -13.85 0.82
C SER A 13 -5.33 -12.69 1.75
N TYR A 14 -6.59 -12.61 2.20
CA TYR A 14 -7.06 -11.55 3.07
C TYR A 14 -6.59 -11.73 4.50
N GLU A 15 -6.26 -10.61 5.13
CA GLU A 15 -5.94 -10.54 6.55
C GLU A 15 -6.70 -9.36 7.16
N VAL A 16 -7.20 -9.51 8.39
CA VAL A 16 -7.99 -8.47 9.09
C VAL A 16 -7.27 -7.11 9.14
N LYS A 17 -5.94 -7.12 9.26
CA LYS A 17 -5.12 -5.90 9.27
C LYS A 17 -5.09 -5.14 7.93
N MET A 18 -5.60 -5.75 6.85
CA MET A 18 -5.66 -5.16 5.52
C MET A 18 -6.93 -4.34 5.28
N ASP A 19 -7.91 -4.36 6.20
CA ASP A 19 -9.18 -3.65 6.03
C ASP A 19 -8.98 -2.17 5.69
N PHE A 20 -8.05 -1.51 6.40
CA PHE A 20 -7.71 -0.12 6.10
C PHE A 20 -7.14 0.06 4.68
N SER A 21 -6.19 -0.79 4.27
CA SER A 21 -5.59 -0.72 2.93
C SER A 21 -6.57 -1.07 1.81
N ILE A 22 -7.48 -2.01 2.05
CA ILE A 22 -8.52 -2.39 1.10
C ILE A 22 -9.52 -1.24 0.93
N LYS A 23 -9.91 -0.59 2.03
CA LYS A 23 -10.74 0.62 2.04
C LYS A 23 -10.08 1.78 1.28
N GLU A 24 -8.83 2.09 1.60
CA GLU A 24 -8.06 3.14 0.91
C GLU A 24 -7.95 2.86 -0.61
N LYS A 25 -7.78 1.58 -0.99
CA LYS A 25 -7.76 1.20 -2.40
C LYS A 25 -9.10 1.43 -3.09
N TYR A 26 -10.20 1.05 -2.45
CA TYR A 26 -11.54 1.29 -2.96
C TYR A 26 -11.76 2.79 -3.21
N GLU A 27 -11.41 3.63 -2.24
CA GLU A 27 -11.53 5.09 -2.35
C GLU A 27 -10.66 5.63 -3.50
N THR A 28 -9.42 5.13 -3.64
CA THR A 28 -8.53 5.49 -4.75
C THR A 28 -9.15 5.15 -6.10
N TRP A 29 -9.72 3.96 -6.27
CA TRP A 29 -10.40 3.59 -7.52
C TRP A 29 -11.67 4.39 -7.76
N ALA A 30 -12.49 4.59 -6.73
CA ALA A 30 -13.71 5.39 -6.83
C ALA A 30 -13.40 6.84 -7.24
N ASN A 31 -12.40 7.46 -6.61
CA ASN A 31 -11.97 8.83 -6.91
C ASN A 31 -11.34 8.95 -8.31
N ASN A 32 -10.69 7.88 -8.80
CA ASN A 32 -10.09 7.83 -10.13
C ASN A 32 -11.06 7.29 -11.20
N ASN A 33 -12.38 7.44 -11.03
CA ASN A 33 -13.41 6.99 -11.97
C ASN A 33 -13.28 5.50 -12.36
N TRP A 34 -12.92 4.66 -11.38
CA TRP A 34 -12.63 3.24 -11.56
C TRP A 34 -11.57 2.99 -12.64
N LYS A 35 -10.50 3.78 -12.67
CA LYS A 35 -9.33 3.52 -13.52
C LYS A 35 -8.15 3.03 -12.71
N ASN A 36 -7.36 2.14 -13.30
CA ASN A 36 -6.08 1.72 -12.74
C ASN A 36 -4.96 2.72 -13.09
N SER A 37 -3.76 2.48 -12.58
CA SER A 37 -2.58 3.31 -12.83
C SER A 37 -2.09 3.31 -14.29
N SER A 38 -2.67 2.46 -15.15
CA SER A 38 -2.40 2.39 -16.59
C SER A 38 -3.56 2.97 -17.41
N ASP A 39 -4.40 3.81 -16.79
CA ASP A 39 -5.59 4.43 -17.38
C ASP A 39 -6.66 3.46 -17.90
N ARG A 40 -6.54 2.16 -17.59
CA ARG A 40 -7.53 1.16 -17.98
C ARG A 40 -8.68 1.17 -17.00
N GLN A 41 -9.89 1.13 -17.54
CA GLN A 41 -11.11 1.07 -16.75
C GLN A 41 -11.26 -0.30 -16.08
N ILE A 42 -11.55 -0.25 -14.78
CA ILE A 42 -11.78 -1.39 -13.90
C ILE A 42 -13.27 -1.70 -13.99
N THR A 43 -13.62 -2.56 -14.95
CA THR A 43 -15.00 -3.04 -15.11
C THR A 43 -15.30 -4.20 -14.17
N ASN A 44 -14.29 -5.01 -13.84
CA ASN A 44 -14.39 -6.13 -12.90
C ASN A 44 -13.46 -5.92 -11.70
N TRP A 45 -13.93 -5.13 -10.76
CA TRP A 45 -13.17 -4.79 -9.55
C TRP A 45 -12.87 -6.01 -8.67
N LYS A 46 -13.66 -7.08 -8.72
CA LYS A 46 -13.43 -8.32 -7.96
C LYS A 46 -12.14 -9.00 -8.42
N SER A 47 -11.98 -9.20 -9.73
CA SER A 47 -10.76 -9.74 -10.32
C SER A 47 -9.54 -8.83 -10.08
N SER A 48 -9.73 -7.51 -10.21
CA SER A 48 -8.66 -6.54 -9.93
C SER A 48 -8.25 -6.56 -8.46
N LEU A 49 -9.20 -6.67 -7.53
CA LEU A 49 -8.89 -6.74 -6.09
C LEU A 49 -8.14 -8.04 -5.77
N LYS A 50 -8.61 -9.18 -6.31
CA LYS A 50 -7.96 -10.48 -6.14
C LYS A 50 -6.50 -10.48 -6.63
N SER A 51 -6.22 -9.87 -7.79
CA SER A 51 -4.85 -9.76 -8.30
C SER A 51 -4.00 -8.75 -7.52
N THR A 52 -4.61 -7.71 -6.94
CA THR A 52 -3.89 -6.66 -6.21
C THR A 52 -3.60 -7.04 -4.76
N LEU A 53 -4.44 -7.89 -4.14
CA LEU A 53 -4.36 -8.24 -2.72
C LEU A 53 -2.97 -8.75 -2.27
N PRO A 54 -2.31 -9.68 -3.01
CA PRO A 54 -0.96 -10.14 -2.64
C PRO A 54 0.08 -9.01 -2.61
N PHE A 55 -0.04 -8.02 -3.51
CA PHE A 55 0.87 -6.88 -3.56
C PHE A 55 0.63 -5.86 -2.45
N MET A 56 -0.60 -5.74 -1.96
CA MET A 56 -0.92 -4.94 -0.78
C MET A 56 -0.28 -5.51 0.48
N LYS A 57 -0.31 -6.85 0.64
CA LYS A 57 0.30 -7.55 1.77
C LYS A 57 1.80 -7.30 1.89
N ASN A 58 2.51 -7.26 0.76
CA ASN A 58 3.94 -6.93 0.74
C ASN A 58 4.19 -5.47 1.12
N ASN A 59 3.41 -4.52 0.58
CA ASN A 59 3.53 -3.10 0.94
C ASN A 59 3.34 -2.84 2.44
N ILE A 60 2.44 -3.55 3.12
CA ILE A 60 2.27 -3.42 4.58
C ILE A 60 3.53 -3.89 5.33
N LYS A 61 4.15 -4.99 4.89
CA LYS A 61 5.42 -5.47 5.46
C LYS A 61 6.56 -4.49 5.19
N ASP A 62 6.69 -4.00 3.96
CA ASP A 62 7.79 -3.11 3.56
C ASP A 62 7.69 -1.73 4.23
N LYS A 63 6.46 -1.18 4.38
CA LYS A 63 6.22 0.07 5.12
C LYS A 63 6.60 -0.04 6.60
N SER A 64 6.46 -1.23 7.20
CA SER A 64 6.89 -1.47 8.58
C SER A 64 8.41 -1.47 8.74
N ILE A 65 9.14 -1.93 7.72
CA ILE A 65 10.61 -1.99 7.72
C ILE A 65 11.19 -0.60 7.42
N SER A 66 10.61 0.14 6.48
CA SER A 66 11.12 1.45 6.02
C SER A 66 11.05 2.56 7.07
N LEU A 67 10.16 2.48 8.08
CA LEU A 67 10.04 3.51 9.11
C LEU A 67 10.91 3.25 10.34
N GLN A 68 11.35 2.01 10.56
CA GLN A 68 12.12 1.63 11.75
C GLN A 68 13.64 1.68 11.54
N SER A 69 14.11 1.77 10.29
CA SER A 69 15.52 1.62 9.94
C SER A 69 16.18 2.87 9.39
N ILE A 70 15.72 4.08 9.71
CA ILE A 70 16.44 5.31 9.35
C ILE A 70 17.44 5.63 10.48
N PRO A 71 18.73 5.25 10.37
CA PRO A 71 19.71 5.67 11.35
C PRO A 71 19.84 7.20 11.29
N ASN A 72 19.83 7.85 12.46
CA ASN A 72 20.08 9.28 12.57
C ASN A 72 21.56 9.55 12.19
N ILE A 73 21.81 9.90 10.93
CA ILE A 73 23.14 10.22 10.43
C ILE A 73 23.58 11.55 11.04
N LYS A 74 24.42 11.49 12.09
CA LYS A 74 25.10 12.68 12.63
C LYS A 74 26.18 13.11 11.63
N ARG A 75 26.08 14.34 11.13
CA ARG A 75 27.09 14.95 10.25
C ARG A 75 28.46 14.97 10.98
N PRO A 76 29.55 14.50 10.36
CA PRO A 76 30.89 14.63 10.95
C PRO A 76 31.21 16.11 11.16
N LYS A 77 31.76 16.47 12.33
CA LYS A 77 32.28 17.82 12.57
C LYS A 77 33.50 18.00 11.67
N SER A 78 33.47 18.98 10.76
CA SER A 78 34.65 19.38 10.00
C SER A 78 35.67 19.96 10.96
N SER A 79 36.75 19.22 11.23
CA SER A 79 37.93 19.79 11.85
C SER A 79 38.68 20.57 10.78
N THR A 80 38.30 21.83 10.59
CA THR A 80 39.18 22.82 9.96
C THR A 80 40.01 23.42 11.08
N ASP A 81 41.12 22.75 11.37
CA ASP A 81 42.21 23.29 12.17
C ASP A 81 43.54 22.94 11.47
N LYS A 82 44.39 23.97 11.34
CA LYS A 82 45.78 23.98 10.82
C LYS A 82 45.85 23.98 9.28
N TYR A 83 46.47 24.97 8.62
CA TYR A 83 47.61 25.83 8.96
C TYR A 83 47.43 27.25 8.39
#